data_AF-A0A0K8UBF3-F1
#
_entry.id   AF-A0A0K8UBF3-F1
#
_cell.length_a   1.000
_cell.length_b   1.000
_cell.length_c   1.000
_cell.angle_alpha   90.00
_cell.angle_beta   90.00
_cell.angle_gamma   90.00
#
_symmetry.space_group_name_H-M   'P 1'
#
loop_
_entity.id
_entity.type
_entity.pdbx_description
1 polymer ?
#
loop_
_entity_poly.entity_id
_entity_poly.type
_entity_poly.pdbx_seq_one_letter_code
_entity_poly.pdbx_strand_id
1 'polypeptide(L)'
;MCFASTIVEAHKKFVTPVGGLNASAYSKREHRDIFGNNTNLMRMSRTKSRLQIEICGDCGASDPSWASINRGILLCADCCSVHRSLGRHISMVKSLRQGTWEPSVLNFVNSLNAHGANSVWEHHLLDNNASKSDKSVPRVRKPNPKDPLHPTKSDFIKSKHVNLVFVLKSNLQEEGVISGINLENELSRQLHASVRTSNLETSLRLLVQGANPNFFHDEKRSTPLHVAAKFGQASQIELLIVNGADINAIDGNGLTPLEVAKANNHNIIAERLLDAMYEVTDRIIMFLGGKKPDHTSGNHLVIPETANTEISEQLTIARNRLQVVPNKMFEELVMDLYDEVDRRENEAIWATSTLNAENVAVPFLPANPFLSATRNQGRQKLARFSRKEFAGLLTDVLCDARRRQKIANLRPLDTPNLNSFYHPSLLNENELELSDDEPIYDPVASDDDYAPVPPIAQQAIVHQTPDEPQHEVQTLLRQINDYKYVINQLKSTVEKLSSENSELKSKFSNNAPVDCTINETVVHHDAL
;
A
#
# COMPACT_ATOMS: atom_id res chain seq x y z
N MET A 1 7.06 -8.46 12.95
CA MET A 1 6.89 -7.54 11.81
C MET A 1 6.21 -8.33 10.72
N CYS A 2 4.90 -8.11 10.55
CA CYS A 2 4.17 -8.65 9.41
C CYS A 2 4.13 -7.54 8.37
N PHE A 3 4.68 -7.79 7.17
CA PHE A 3 4.77 -6.83 6.06
C PHE A 3 3.41 -6.35 5.54
N ALA A 4 2.32 -6.94 6.05
CA ALA A 4 0.95 -6.53 5.76
C ALA A 4 0.65 -5.07 6.11
N SER A 5 1.29 -4.47 7.14
CA SER A 5 1.04 -3.07 7.54
C SER A 5 1.38 -2.04 6.44
N THR A 6 2.26 -2.40 5.50
CA THR A 6 2.74 -1.51 4.42
C THR A 6 1.92 -1.65 3.13
N ILE A 7 1.22 -2.78 2.94
CA ILE A 7 0.22 -2.95 1.88
C ILE A 7 -0.89 -1.89 2.04
N VAL A 8 -1.21 -1.56 3.29
CA VAL A 8 -2.25 -0.61 3.72
C VAL A 8 -1.93 0.82 3.31
N GLU A 9 -0.70 1.27 3.50
CA GLU A 9 -0.35 2.69 3.34
C GLU A 9 -0.12 3.10 1.88
N ALA A 10 0.31 2.15 1.03
CA ALA A 10 0.31 2.36 -0.42
C ALA A 10 -1.12 2.45 -0.96
N HIS A 11 -2.02 1.56 -0.50
CA HIS A 11 -3.42 1.52 -0.95
C HIS A 11 -4.29 2.69 -0.46
N LYS A 12 -3.97 3.27 0.70
CA LYS A 12 -4.68 4.44 1.26
C LYS A 12 -4.64 5.67 0.35
N LYS A 13 -3.63 5.81 -0.53
CA LYS A 13 -3.53 6.89 -1.52
C LYS A 13 -4.27 6.60 -2.84
N PHE A 14 -4.72 5.36 -3.09
CA PHE A 14 -5.26 4.95 -4.40
C PHE A 14 -6.78 5.09 -4.54
N VAL A 15 -7.50 5.36 -3.44
CA VAL A 15 -8.97 5.47 -3.43
C VAL A 15 -9.45 6.93 -3.27
N THR A 16 -8.56 7.87 -2.95
CA THR A 16 -8.86 9.31 -2.85
C THR A 16 -8.25 10.09 -4.02
N PRO A 17 -9.05 10.68 -4.93
CA PRO A 17 -8.52 11.59 -5.93
C PRO A 17 -8.36 13.00 -5.32
N VAL A 18 -7.13 13.52 -5.31
CA VAL A 18 -6.86 14.96 -5.17
C VAL A 18 -6.85 15.58 -6.57
N GLY A 19 -7.49 16.74 -6.72
CA GLY A 19 -7.95 17.38 -7.96
C GLY A 19 -6.90 17.70 -9.03
N GLY A 20 -7.26 18.27 -10.18
CA GLY A 20 -8.52 18.80 -10.68
C GLY A 20 -8.28 19.33 -12.11
N LEU A 21 -9.33 19.73 -12.84
CA LEU A 21 -9.26 20.73 -13.91
C LEU A 21 -10.68 21.24 -14.23
N ASN A 22 -10.81 22.56 -14.19
CA ASN A 22 -12.04 23.36 -14.27
C ASN A 22 -12.81 23.23 -15.59
N ALA A 23 -14.15 23.30 -15.53
CA ALA A 23 -14.95 24.03 -16.51
C ALA A 23 -16.31 24.44 -15.93
N SER A 24 -16.50 25.76 -15.77
CA SER A 24 -17.71 26.42 -15.32
C SER A 24 -18.81 26.50 -16.39
N ALA A 25 -20.06 26.66 -15.95
CA ALA A 25 -21.02 27.70 -16.36
C ALA A 25 -22.44 27.22 -16.78
N TYR A 26 -23.39 27.61 -15.92
CA TYR A 26 -24.71 28.20 -16.23
C TYR A 26 -25.90 27.35 -16.77
N SER A 27 -26.90 27.23 -15.88
CA SER A 27 -28.27 27.79 -16.02
C SER A 27 -29.47 26.87 -16.33
N LYS A 28 -30.20 26.55 -15.24
CA LYS A 28 -31.65 26.69 -14.96
C LYS A 28 -32.71 26.48 -16.07
N ARG A 29 -33.73 25.69 -15.66
CA ARG A 29 -35.20 25.71 -15.94
C ARG A 29 -35.69 24.42 -16.60
N GLU A 30 -36.85 23.83 -16.34
CA GLU A 30 -37.98 24.05 -15.42
C GLU A 30 -38.79 22.74 -15.46
N HIS A 31 -39.49 22.46 -14.37
CA HIS A 31 -40.37 21.31 -14.16
C HIS A 31 -41.45 21.13 -15.24
N ARG A 32 -41.80 19.87 -15.53
CA ARG A 32 -43.20 19.45 -15.77
C ARG A 32 -43.40 17.95 -15.57
N ASP A 33 -44.20 17.64 -14.55
CA ASP A 33 -44.79 16.33 -14.26
C ASP A 33 -45.76 15.90 -15.35
N ILE A 34 -45.73 14.62 -15.75
CA ILE A 34 -46.92 13.88 -16.19
C ILE A 34 -46.81 12.42 -15.74
N PHE A 35 -47.73 12.05 -14.84
CA PHE A 35 -48.06 10.69 -14.42
C PHE A 35 -48.63 9.85 -15.57
N GLY A 36 -48.30 8.56 -15.61
CA GLY A 36 -48.91 7.58 -16.52
C GLY A 36 -48.70 6.15 -16.05
N ASN A 37 -49.56 5.69 -15.16
CA ASN A 37 -49.70 4.28 -14.76
C ASN A 37 -49.95 3.38 -15.98
N ASN A 38 -49.27 2.23 -16.04
CA ASN A 38 -49.98 1.00 -16.42
C ASN A 38 -49.31 -0.26 -15.86
N THR A 39 -50.06 -0.90 -14.98
CA THR A 39 -49.93 -2.24 -14.44
C THR A 39 -50.07 -3.30 -15.54
N ASN A 40 -49.24 -4.34 -15.54
CA ASN A 40 -49.75 -5.71 -15.58
C ASN A 40 -48.68 -6.80 -15.33
N LEU A 41 -48.94 -7.53 -14.24
CA LEU A 41 -48.94 -8.98 -14.07
C LEU A 41 -47.66 -9.79 -14.32
N MET A 42 -47.10 -10.23 -13.18
CA MET A 42 -46.17 -11.32 -12.99
C MET A 42 -46.52 -12.57 -13.80
N ARG A 43 -45.49 -13.13 -14.45
CA ARG A 43 -45.45 -14.56 -14.77
C ARG A 43 -44.12 -15.12 -14.27
N MET A 44 -44.19 -15.82 -13.13
CA MET A 44 -43.08 -16.58 -12.58
C MET A 44 -42.71 -17.69 -13.58
N SER A 45 -41.56 -17.55 -14.25
CA SER A 45 -40.99 -18.61 -15.08
C SER A 45 -39.62 -18.98 -14.54
N ARG A 46 -39.52 -20.25 -14.14
CA ARG A 46 -38.35 -21.00 -13.66
C ARG A 46 -37.02 -20.46 -14.22
N THR A 47 -36.15 -20.03 -13.31
CA THR A 47 -34.75 -19.65 -13.56
C THR A 47 -33.97 -20.86 -14.08
N LYS A 48 -33.89 -21.00 -15.42
CA LYS A 48 -32.72 -21.64 -16.02
C LYS A 48 -31.54 -20.73 -15.71
N SER A 49 -30.60 -21.21 -14.88
CA SER A 49 -29.27 -20.63 -14.75
C SER A 49 -28.70 -20.49 -16.16
N ARG A 50 -28.71 -19.26 -16.68
CA ARG A 50 -28.01 -18.89 -17.91
C ARG A 50 -26.54 -18.98 -17.51
N LEU A 51 -25.79 -19.93 -18.05
CA LEU A 51 -24.33 -19.94 -17.95
C LEU A 51 -23.86 -18.52 -18.32
N GLN A 52 -23.36 -17.80 -17.32
CA GLN A 52 -22.92 -16.42 -17.50
C GLN A 52 -21.72 -16.49 -18.43
N ILE A 53 -21.87 -15.97 -19.65
CA ILE A 53 -20.79 -16.00 -20.64
C ILE A 53 -19.68 -15.12 -20.09
N GLU A 54 -18.54 -15.73 -19.76
CA GLU A 54 -17.35 -15.00 -19.34
C GLU A 54 -16.82 -14.21 -20.53
N ILE A 55 -16.89 -12.88 -20.40
CA ILE A 55 -16.44 -11.93 -21.42
C ILE A 55 -15.43 -10.97 -20.81
N CYS A 56 -14.56 -10.42 -21.65
CA CYS A 56 -13.67 -9.34 -21.27
C CYS A 56 -14.48 -8.11 -20.81
N GLY A 57 -14.17 -7.61 -19.62
CA GLY A 57 -14.82 -6.46 -19.01
C GLY A 57 -14.67 -5.16 -19.79
N ASP A 58 -13.66 -5.01 -20.66
CA ASP A 58 -13.40 -3.74 -21.36
C ASP A 58 -13.86 -3.73 -22.81
N CYS A 59 -13.75 -4.84 -23.55
CA CYS A 59 -14.13 -4.90 -24.97
C CYS A 59 -15.21 -5.96 -25.31
N GLY A 60 -15.65 -6.75 -24.33
CA GLY A 60 -16.65 -7.80 -24.53
C GLY A 60 -16.17 -9.02 -25.32
N ALA A 61 -14.86 -9.19 -25.52
CA ALA A 61 -14.30 -10.37 -26.17
C ALA A 61 -14.64 -11.64 -25.37
N SER A 62 -15.02 -12.71 -26.06
CA SER A 62 -15.25 -14.02 -25.43
C SER A 62 -13.93 -14.66 -24.97
N ASP A 63 -14.03 -15.59 -24.02
CA ASP A 63 -12.92 -16.43 -23.56
C ASP A 63 -11.72 -15.63 -22.99
N PRO A 64 -11.96 -14.77 -21.97
CA PRO A 64 -10.89 -14.03 -21.31
C PRO A 64 -9.87 -14.98 -20.68
N SER A 65 -8.58 -14.64 -20.79
CA SER A 65 -7.47 -15.46 -20.30
C SER A 65 -6.73 -14.85 -19.10
N TRP A 66 -7.16 -13.67 -18.68
CA TRP A 66 -6.56 -12.89 -17.60
C TRP A 66 -7.66 -12.29 -16.72
N ALA A 67 -7.28 -11.86 -15.52
CA ALA A 67 -8.16 -11.12 -14.62
C ALA A 67 -7.43 -9.92 -14.02
N SER A 68 -8.20 -8.87 -13.70
CA SER A 68 -7.78 -7.80 -12.81
C SER A 68 -8.40 -8.05 -11.44
N ILE A 69 -7.58 -8.43 -10.46
CA ILE A 69 -8.03 -8.91 -9.15
C ILE A 69 -8.75 -7.80 -8.39
N ASN A 70 -8.10 -6.64 -8.23
CA ASN A 70 -8.65 -5.50 -7.48
C ASN A 70 -9.84 -4.82 -8.18
N ARG A 71 -10.01 -5.03 -9.49
CA ARG A 71 -11.17 -4.54 -10.24
C ARG A 71 -12.31 -5.56 -10.32
N GLY A 72 -12.02 -6.84 -10.06
CA GLY A 72 -12.98 -7.93 -10.14
C GLY A 72 -13.54 -8.14 -11.55
N ILE A 73 -12.71 -7.96 -12.58
CA ILE A 73 -13.11 -8.13 -13.99
C ILE A 73 -12.18 -9.09 -14.72
N LEU A 74 -12.72 -9.77 -15.73
CA LEU A 74 -11.95 -10.64 -16.64
C LEU A 74 -11.44 -9.86 -17.86
N LEU A 75 -10.31 -10.26 -18.41
CA LEU A 75 -9.59 -9.55 -19.47
C LEU A 75 -9.19 -10.52 -20.59
N CYS A 76 -9.36 -10.11 -21.85
CA CYS A 76 -8.68 -10.76 -22.97
C CYS A 76 -7.21 -10.34 -23.02
N ALA A 77 -6.40 -11.00 -23.85
CA ALA A 77 -4.98 -10.68 -24.01
C ALA A 77 -4.78 -9.19 -24.40
N ASP A 78 -5.47 -8.70 -25.43
CA ASP A 78 -5.36 -7.30 -25.86
C ASP A 78 -5.57 -6.30 -24.72
N CYS A 79 -6.68 -6.39 -23.98
CA CYS A 79 -6.96 -5.47 -22.88
C CYS A 79 -5.95 -5.66 -21.73
N CYS A 80 -5.55 -6.90 -21.46
CA CYS A 80 -4.55 -7.22 -20.46
C CYS A 80 -3.18 -6.59 -20.76
N SER A 81 -2.77 -6.47 -22.02
CA SER A 81 -1.50 -5.82 -22.38
C SER A 81 -1.49 -4.35 -21.95
N VAL A 82 -2.62 -3.65 -22.08
CA VAL A 82 -2.79 -2.28 -21.57
C VAL A 82 -2.77 -2.28 -20.05
N HIS A 83 -3.54 -3.15 -19.39
CA HIS A 83 -3.59 -3.21 -17.92
C HIS A 83 -2.21 -3.44 -17.28
N ARG A 84 -1.35 -4.27 -17.89
CA ARG A 84 0.05 -4.48 -17.44
C ARG A 84 0.87 -3.19 -17.48
N SER A 85 0.62 -2.30 -18.45
CA SER A 85 1.30 -1.01 -18.57
C SER A 85 0.83 0.04 -17.55
N LEU A 86 -0.31 -0.18 -16.87
CA LEU A 86 -0.83 0.76 -15.86
C LEU A 86 -0.19 0.58 -14.48
N GLY A 87 0.41 -0.58 -14.22
CA GLY A 87 0.98 -0.94 -12.92
C GLY A 87 -0.05 -1.44 -11.91
N ARG A 88 0.44 -2.15 -10.88
CA ARG A 88 -0.38 -2.83 -9.86
C ARG A 88 -1.27 -1.90 -9.05
N HIS A 89 -0.85 -0.65 -8.87
CA HIS A 89 -1.62 0.39 -8.19
C HIS A 89 -2.94 0.72 -8.91
N ILE A 90 -3.03 0.47 -10.22
CA ILE A 90 -4.28 0.58 -10.98
C ILE A 90 -4.91 -0.80 -11.18
N SER A 91 -4.14 -1.80 -11.62
CA SER A 91 -4.65 -3.12 -11.96
C SER A 91 -3.68 -4.23 -11.58
N MET A 92 -4.11 -5.09 -10.67
CA MET A 92 -3.41 -6.32 -10.28
C MET A 92 -3.77 -7.43 -11.27
N VAL A 93 -2.91 -7.66 -12.25
CA VAL A 93 -3.15 -8.61 -13.34
C VAL A 93 -2.66 -10.00 -12.97
N LYS A 94 -3.47 -11.03 -13.27
CA LYS A 94 -3.08 -12.44 -13.12
C LYS A 94 -3.70 -13.30 -14.22
N SER A 95 -2.94 -14.28 -14.73
CA SER A 95 -3.42 -15.21 -15.76
C SER A 95 -4.43 -16.20 -15.18
N LEU A 96 -5.50 -16.48 -15.92
CA LEU A 96 -6.49 -17.51 -15.56
C LEU A 96 -6.05 -18.91 -15.99
N ARG A 97 -5.11 -19.01 -16.94
CA ARG A 97 -4.68 -20.29 -17.54
C ARG A 97 -3.34 -20.78 -17.01
N GLN A 98 -2.53 -19.88 -16.46
CA GLN A 98 -1.17 -20.18 -16.00
C GLN A 98 -0.92 -19.60 -14.62
N GLY A 99 -0.03 -20.25 -13.87
CA GLY A 99 0.33 -19.88 -12.50
C GLY A 99 -0.64 -20.42 -11.45
N THR A 100 -0.23 -20.33 -10.19
CA THR A 100 -1.00 -20.82 -9.05
C THR A 100 -1.93 -19.74 -8.51
N TRP A 101 -3.19 -20.09 -8.25
CA TRP A 101 -4.16 -19.21 -7.59
C TRP A 101 -4.39 -19.64 -6.16
N GLU A 102 -4.46 -18.66 -5.27
CA GLU A 102 -5.07 -18.86 -3.96
C GLU A 102 -6.58 -19.08 -4.17
N PRO A 103 -7.17 -20.20 -3.70
CA PRO A 103 -8.57 -20.53 -4.00
C PRO A 103 -9.57 -19.46 -3.55
N SER A 104 -9.33 -18.81 -2.40
CA SER A 104 -10.19 -17.73 -1.91
C SER A 104 -10.17 -16.51 -2.83
N VAL A 105 -9.00 -16.16 -3.37
CA VAL A 105 -8.83 -15.03 -4.29
C VAL A 105 -9.50 -15.32 -5.64
N LEU A 106 -9.35 -16.54 -6.19
CA LEU A 106 -10.03 -16.92 -7.43
C LEU A 106 -11.55 -16.90 -7.27
N ASN A 107 -12.06 -17.47 -6.17
CA ASN A 107 -13.48 -17.44 -5.85
C ASN A 107 -14.01 -16.01 -5.67
N PHE A 108 -13.21 -15.14 -5.04
CA PHE A 108 -13.52 -13.72 -4.92
C PHE A 108 -13.64 -13.05 -6.29
N VAL A 109 -12.65 -13.20 -7.17
CA VAL A 109 -12.67 -12.59 -8.51
C VAL A 109 -13.88 -13.08 -9.32
N ASN A 110 -14.13 -14.40 -9.33
CA ASN A 110 -15.26 -14.98 -10.03
C ASN A 110 -16.60 -14.48 -9.47
N SER A 111 -16.73 -14.42 -8.15
CA SER A 111 -17.93 -13.92 -7.48
C SER A 111 -18.14 -12.44 -7.78
N LEU A 112 -17.11 -11.61 -7.65
CA LEU A 112 -17.21 -10.18 -7.88
C LEU A 112 -17.57 -9.88 -9.35
N ASN A 113 -16.93 -10.56 -10.30
CA ASN A 113 -17.25 -10.46 -11.73
C ASN A 113 -18.70 -10.90 -12.02
N ALA A 114 -19.16 -12.01 -11.43
CA ALA A 114 -20.52 -12.51 -11.61
C ALA A 114 -21.59 -11.55 -11.05
N HIS A 115 -21.28 -10.86 -9.95
CA HIS A 115 -22.18 -9.95 -9.25
C HIS A 115 -21.94 -8.48 -9.64
N GLY A 116 -21.63 -8.20 -10.90
CA GLY A 116 -21.76 -6.85 -11.44
C GLY A 116 -20.60 -5.90 -11.16
N ALA A 117 -19.39 -6.37 -10.82
CA ALA A 117 -18.22 -5.49 -10.66
C ALA A 117 -18.03 -4.52 -11.83
N ASN A 118 -18.22 -5.00 -13.07
CA ASN A 118 -18.06 -4.18 -14.25
C ASN A 118 -19.08 -3.03 -14.34
N SER A 119 -20.26 -3.17 -13.72
CA SER A 119 -21.28 -2.10 -13.68
C SER A 119 -20.83 -0.93 -12.79
N VAL A 120 -20.03 -1.19 -11.75
CA VAL A 120 -19.45 -0.16 -10.88
C VAL A 120 -18.48 0.72 -11.67
N TRP A 121 -17.62 0.08 -12.48
CA TRP A 121 -16.64 0.76 -13.32
C TRP A 121 -17.23 1.42 -14.58
N GLU A 122 -18.47 1.10 -14.94
CA GLU A 122 -19.16 1.57 -16.15
C GLU A 122 -20.49 2.25 -15.83
N HIS A 123 -20.68 2.73 -14.59
CA HIS A 123 -21.95 3.24 -14.10
C HIS A 123 -22.57 4.29 -15.04
N HIS A 124 -21.82 5.33 -15.41
CA HIS A 124 -22.31 6.38 -16.31
C HIS A 124 -22.48 5.93 -17.77
N LEU A 125 -21.84 4.84 -18.18
CA LEU A 125 -22.08 4.24 -19.51
C LEU A 125 -23.40 3.48 -19.58
N LEU A 126 -23.85 2.94 -18.43
CA LEU A 126 -25.09 2.18 -18.29
C LEU A 126 -26.28 3.09 -17.98
N ASP A 127 -26.04 4.31 -17.48
CA ASP A 127 -27.08 5.28 -17.20
C ASP A 127 -27.64 5.91 -18.49
N ASN A 128 -28.77 5.37 -18.94
CA ASN A 128 -29.51 5.87 -20.11
C ASN A 128 -30.01 7.32 -19.93
N ASN A 129 -30.10 7.83 -18.70
CA ASN A 129 -30.56 9.20 -18.41
C ASN A 129 -29.42 10.23 -18.50
N ALA A 130 -28.21 9.88 -18.05
CA ALA A 130 -27.02 10.74 -18.15
C ALA A 130 -26.69 11.11 -19.62
N SER A 131 -26.96 10.19 -20.54
CA SER A 131 -26.75 10.36 -21.99
C SER A 131 -27.55 11.52 -22.63
N LYS A 132 -28.58 12.06 -21.93
CA LYS A 132 -29.45 13.13 -22.43
C LYS A 132 -29.28 14.47 -21.72
N SER A 133 -28.80 14.51 -20.48
CA SER A 133 -28.82 15.72 -19.66
C SER A 133 -27.45 16.36 -19.44
N ASP A 134 -26.35 15.60 -19.52
CA ASP A 134 -25.02 16.12 -19.20
C ASP A 134 -24.10 16.14 -20.44
N LYS A 135 -23.81 17.33 -20.94
CA LYS A 135 -22.87 17.54 -22.06
C LYS A 135 -21.41 17.40 -21.63
N SER A 136 -21.12 17.31 -20.34
CA SER A 136 -19.75 17.21 -19.79
C SER A 136 -19.20 15.78 -19.79
N VAL A 137 -20.06 14.76 -19.82
CA VAL A 137 -19.63 13.35 -19.91
C VAL A 137 -19.34 13.00 -21.37
N PRO A 138 -18.11 12.58 -21.71
CA PRO A 138 -17.76 12.18 -23.08
C PRO A 138 -18.70 11.06 -23.57
N ARG A 139 -19.27 11.21 -24.77
CA ARG A 139 -20.01 10.12 -25.46
C ARG A 139 -19.04 9.04 -25.94
N VAL A 140 -18.40 8.36 -25.00
CA VAL A 140 -17.45 7.30 -25.27
C VAL A 140 -18.22 5.99 -25.29
N ARG A 141 -18.22 5.33 -26.44
CA ARG A 141 -18.77 3.98 -26.56
C ARG A 141 -17.72 2.97 -26.09
N LYS A 142 -18.17 1.92 -25.40
CA LYS A 142 -17.36 0.75 -25.08
C LYS A 142 -16.82 0.08 -26.37
N PRO A 143 -15.50 -0.19 -26.48
CA PRO A 143 -14.91 -0.86 -27.63
C PRO A 143 -15.51 -2.26 -27.86
N ASN A 144 -15.46 -2.69 -29.12
CA ASN A 144 -15.78 -4.06 -29.53
C ASN A 144 -14.50 -4.93 -29.55
N PRO A 145 -14.63 -6.26 -29.60
CA PRO A 145 -13.46 -7.16 -29.60
C PRO A 145 -12.51 -6.95 -30.77
N LYS A 146 -13.04 -6.52 -31.92
CA LYS A 146 -12.29 -6.30 -33.17
C LYS A 146 -11.68 -4.90 -33.30
N ASP A 147 -12.02 -3.98 -32.40
CA ASP A 147 -11.48 -2.63 -32.44
C ASP A 147 -9.97 -2.66 -32.17
N PRO A 148 -9.20 -1.73 -32.77
CA PRO A 148 -7.74 -1.73 -32.64
C PRO A 148 -7.32 -1.52 -31.18
N LEU A 149 -6.20 -2.15 -30.79
CA LEU A 149 -5.65 -2.02 -29.45
C LEU A 149 -5.34 -0.56 -29.12
N HIS A 150 -4.63 0.10 -30.04
CA HIS A 150 -4.28 1.51 -29.95
C HIS A 150 -4.90 2.32 -31.10
N PRO A 151 -5.43 3.53 -30.83
CA PRO A 151 -5.67 4.10 -29.50
C PRO A 151 -6.98 3.61 -28.84
N THR A 152 -7.87 2.94 -29.59
CA THR A 152 -9.27 2.71 -29.18
C THR A 152 -9.44 1.95 -27.86
N LYS A 153 -8.92 0.72 -27.76
CA LYS A 153 -9.03 -0.05 -26.51
C LYS A 153 -8.20 0.61 -25.39
N SER A 154 -6.99 1.10 -25.71
CA SER A 154 -6.10 1.69 -24.71
C SER A 154 -6.66 2.95 -24.05
N ASP A 155 -7.27 3.84 -24.83
CA ASP A 155 -7.80 5.11 -24.32
C ASP A 155 -9.07 4.88 -23.51
N PHE A 156 -9.90 3.92 -23.92
CA PHE A 156 -11.05 3.49 -23.13
C PHE A 156 -10.61 2.91 -21.78
N ILE A 157 -9.63 2.00 -21.78
CA ILE A 157 -9.10 1.37 -20.56
C ILE A 157 -8.53 2.44 -19.61
N LYS A 158 -7.75 3.40 -20.11
CA LYS A 158 -7.24 4.52 -19.30
C LYS A 158 -8.37 5.38 -18.76
N SER A 159 -9.37 5.71 -19.59
CA SER A 159 -10.54 6.49 -19.17
C SER A 159 -11.33 5.79 -18.07
N LYS A 160 -11.49 4.47 -18.18
CA LYS A 160 -12.23 3.63 -17.24
C LYS A 160 -11.50 3.44 -15.91
N HIS A 161 -10.23 3.06 -15.95
CA HIS A 161 -9.51 2.57 -14.76
C HIS A 161 -8.50 3.54 -14.16
N VAL A 162 -7.96 4.48 -14.96
CA VAL A 162 -7.01 5.50 -14.49
C VAL A 162 -7.77 6.78 -14.16
N ASN A 163 -8.54 7.31 -15.12
CA ASN A 163 -9.25 8.58 -14.97
C ASN A 163 -10.59 8.42 -14.23
N LEU A 164 -11.07 7.17 -14.09
CA LEU A 164 -12.33 6.81 -13.44
C LEU A 164 -13.51 7.64 -14.00
N VAL A 165 -13.57 7.81 -15.33
CA VAL A 165 -14.56 8.69 -15.99
C VAL A 165 -15.98 8.17 -15.83
N PHE A 166 -16.15 6.85 -15.76
CA PHE A 166 -17.47 6.22 -15.81
C PHE A 166 -17.99 5.76 -14.45
N VAL A 167 -17.22 5.95 -13.37
CA VAL A 167 -17.64 5.56 -12.02
C VAL A 167 -18.57 6.62 -11.43
N LEU A 168 -19.54 6.19 -10.61
CA LEU A 168 -20.34 7.11 -9.82
C LEU A 168 -19.46 7.73 -8.73
N LYS A 169 -19.02 8.97 -8.94
CA LYS A 169 -18.31 9.75 -7.91
C LYS A 169 -19.33 10.47 -7.04
N SER A 170 -19.20 10.34 -5.72
CA SER A 170 -19.91 11.22 -4.79
C SER A 170 -19.26 12.60 -4.87
N ASN A 171 -20.03 13.67 -5.07
CA ASN A 171 -19.51 15.04 -5.18
C ASN A 171 -18.89 15.49 -3.84
N LEU A 172 -17.61 15.18 -3.61
CA LEU A 172 -16.85 15.64 -2.44
C LEU A 172 -16.50 17.14 -2.49
N GLN A 173 -16.78 17.82 -3.61
CA GLN A 173 -16.23 19.15 -3.91
C GLN A 173 -17.27 20.28 -3.98
N GLU A 174 -18.57 20.00 -3.93
CA GLU A 174 -19.58 21.07 -3.83
C GLU A 174 -20.10 21.12 -2.39
N GLU A 175 -19.74 22.20 -1.70
CA GLU A 175 -20.09 22.58 -0.32
C GLU A 175 -19.17 22.08 0.81
N GLY A 176 -17.91 22.53 0.79
CA GLY A 176 -17.08 22.67 2.01
C GLY A 176 -16.33 21.43 2.50
N VAL A 177 -15.10 21.62 2.99
CA VAL A 177 -14.23 20.56 3.56
C VAL A 177 -14.93 19.76 4.68
N ILE A 178 -15.85 20.41 5.41
CA ILE A 178 -16.63 19.80 6.48
C ILE A 178 -17.65 18.77 5.94
N SER A 179 -18.20 18.95 4.73
CA SER A 179 -19.10 17.97 4.13
C SER A 179 -18.36 16.76 3.56
N GLY A 180 -17.14 16.96 3.03
CA GLY A 180 -16.29 15.90 2.49
C GLY A 180 -15.85 14.88 3.55
N ILE A 181 -15.36 15.36 4.70
CA ILE A 181 -14.99 14.49 5.84
C ILE A 181 -16.23 13.76 6.39
N ASN A 182 -17.40 14.42 6.41
CA ASN A 182 -18.64 13.79 6.83
C ASN A 182 -19.08 12.70 5.84
N LEU A 183 -18.94 12.94 4.53
CA LEU A 183 -19.29 11.97 3.50
C LEU A 183 -18.39 10.74 3.50
N GLU A 184 -17.06 10.90 3.62
CA GLU A 184 -16.15 9.76 3.77
C GLU A 184 -16.53 8.92 4.98
N ASN A 185 -16.77 9.56 6.13
CA ASN A 185 -17.16 8.86 7.35
C ASN A 185 -18.51 8.16 7.23
N GLU A 186 -19.48 8.74 6.53
CA GLU A 186 -20.78 8.12 6.26
C GLU A 186 -20.63 6.90 5.34
N LEU A 187 -19.92 7.04 4.21
CA LEU A 187 -19.62 5.94 3.29
C LEU A 187 -18.85 4.83 4.00
N SER A 188 -17.93 5.18 4.89
CA SER A 188 -17.15 4.23 5.68
C SER A 188 -17.98 3.50 6.74
N ARG A 189 -18.93 4.19 7.39
CA ARG A 189 -19.94 3.56 8.25
C ARG A 189 -20.83 2.59 7.47
N GLN A 190 -21.25 2.98 6.27
CA GLN A 190 -22.01 2.09 5.37
C GLN A 190 -21.17 0.88 4.95
N LEU A 191 -19.88 1.06 4.64
CA LEU A 191 -18.98 -0.04 4.32
C LEU A 191 -18.87 -1.01 5.50
N HIS A 192 -18.62 -0.49 6.70
CA HIS A 192 -18.56 -1.27 7.96
C HIS A 192 -19.81 -2.13 8.16
N ALA A 193 -20.99 -1.60 7.87
CA ALA A 193 -22.24 -2.37 7.95
C ALA A 193 -22.43 -3.38 6.79
N SER A 194 -22.07 -2.99 5.56
CA SER A 194 -22.33 -3.76 4.33
C SER A 194 -21.56 -5.08 4.28
N VAL A 195 -20.31 -5.09 4.77
CA VAL A 195 -19.39 -6.23 4.75
C VAL A 195 -19.82 -7.38 5.66
N ARG A 196 -20.89 -7.20 6.44
CA ARG A 196 -21.58 -8.28 7.17
C ARG A 196 -22.31 -9.25 6.22
N THR A 197 -22.59 -8.84 4.99
CA THR A 197 -23.32 -9.63 3.98
C THR A 197 -22.42 -9.95 2.79
N SER A 198 -22.82 -10.92 1.96
CA SER A 198 -22.07 -11.32 0.77
C SER A 198 -22.23 -10.38 -0.44
N ASN A 199 -22.87 -9.22 -0.27
CA ASN A 199 -23.09 -8.27 -1.36
C ASN A 199 -21.81 -7.48 -1.68
N LEU A 200 -20.97 -8.07 -2.54
CA LEU A 200 -19.69 -7.49 -2.96
C LEU A 200 -19.87 -6.24 -3.82
N GLU A 201 -20.94 -6.13 -4.61
CA GLU A 201 -21.19 -4.98 -5.48
C GLU A 201 -21.37 -3.70 -4.66
N THR A 202 -22.15 -3.76 -3.58
CA THR A 202 -22.36 -2.63 -2.68
C THR A 202 -21.07 -2.22 -1.99
N SER A 203 -20.32 -3.18 -1.42
CA SER A 203 -19.03 -2.90 -0.78
C SER A 203 -18.03 -2.29 -1.76
N LEU A 204 -17.94 -2.83 -2.98
CA LEU A 204 -17.05 -2.30 -4.03
C LEU A 204 -17.45 -0.88 -4.41
N ARG A 205 -18.75 -0.60 -4.59
CA ARG A 205 -19.23 0.73 -4.92
C ARG A 205 -18.88 1.75 -3.83
N LEU A 206 -19.07 1.40 -2.57
CA LEU A 206 -18.70 2.26 -1.43
C LEU A 206 -17.20 2.55 -1.43
N LEU A 207 -16.36 1.53 -1.64
CA LEU A 207 -14.92 1.71 -1.77
C LEU A 207 -14.57 2.64 -2.93
N VAL A 208 -15.14 2.44 -4.12
CA VAL A 208 -14.91 3.30 -5.29
C VAL A 208 -15.37 4.75 -5.06
N GLN A 209 -16.39 4.95 -4.22
CA GLN A 209 -16.88 6.28 -3.84
C GLN A 209 -16.04 6.99 -2.77
N GLY A 210 -15.05 6.31 -2.19
CA GLY A 210 -14.15 6.88 -1.19
C GLY A 210 -14.28 6.31 0.22
N ALA A 211 -15.06 5.25 0.45
CA ALA A 211 -15.12 4.62 1.77
C ALA A 211 -13.73 4.10 2.18
N ASN A 212 -13.35 4.36 3.43
CA ASN A 212 -12.07 3.94 3.97
C ASN A 212 -12.15 2.48 4.47
N PRO A 213 -11.38 1.53 3.89
CA PRO A 213 -11.38 0.13 4.32
C PRO A 213 -10.82 -0.08 5.74
N ASN A 214 -10.08 0.90 6.27
CA ASN A 214 -9.51 0.91 7.62
C ASN A 214 -10.31 1.76 8.61
N PHE A 215 -11.51 2.19 8.23
CA PHE A 215 -12.37 2.96 9.13
C PHE A 215 -12.57 2.24 10.45
N PHE A 216 -12.30 2.93 11.56
CA PHE A 216 -12.56 2.42 12.89
C PHE A 216 -13.88 2.99 13.38
N HIS A 217 -14.88 2.13 13.59
CA HIS A 217 -16.18 2.58 14.06
C HIS A 217 -16.15 2.80 15.57
N ASP A 218 -16.30 4.04 16.04
CA ASP A 218 -16.15 4.38 17.46
C ASP A 218 -17.11 3.61 18.39
N GLU A 219 -18.41 3.55 18.05
CA GLU A 219 -19.39 2.84 18.88
C GLU A 219 -19.24 1.30 18.83
N LYS A 220 -18.90 0.73 17.66
CA LYS A 220 -18.73 -0.72 17.48
C LYS A 220 -17.31 -1.20 17.77
N ARG A 221 -16.39 -0.27 18.00
CA ARG A 221 -14.96 -0.43 18.24
C ARG A 221 -14.30 -1.47 17.34
N SER A 222 -14.51 -1.40 16.03
CA SER A 222 -14.01 -2.39 15.08
C SER A 222 -13.88 -1.82 13.68
N THR A 223 -13.04 -2.44 12.84
CA THR A 223 -12.90 -2.09 11.42
C THR A 223 -13.79 -2.98 10.53
N PRO A 224 -14.05 -2.61 9.25
CA PRO A 224 -14.74 -3.47 8.31
C PRO A 224 -14.16 -4.90 8.22
N LEU A 225 -12.83 -5.03 8.32
CA LEU A 225 -12.17 -6.34 8.24
C LEU A 225 -12.52 -7.25 9.44
N HIS A 226 -12.64 -6.68 10.64
CA HIS A 226 -13.14 -7.40 11.81
C HIS A 226 -14.59 -7.86 11.64
N VAL A 227 -15.45 -7.02 11.06
CA VAL A 227 -16.84 -7.37 10.79
C VAL A 227 -16.92 -8.53 9.80
N ALA A 228 -16.23 -8.42 8.66
CA ALA A 228 -16.18 -9.50 7.66
C ALA A 228 -15.64 -10.82 8.26
N ALA A 229 -14.62 -10.74 9.12
CA ALA A 229 -14.03 -11.89 9.81
C ALA A 229 -15.03 -12.53 10.79
N LYS A 230 -15.73 -11.72 11.58
CA LYS A 230 -16.74 -12.17 12.55
C LYS A 230 -17.93 -12.89 11.90
N PHE A 231 -18.31 -12.46 10.69
CA PHE A 231 -19.50 -12.97 9.99
C PHE A 231 -19.18 -13.99 8.88
N GLY A 232 -17.95 -14.50 8.83
CA GLY A 232 -17.63 -15.56 7.88
C GLY A 232 -17.59 -15.12 6.41
N GLN A 233 -17.38 -13.83 6.13
CA GLN A 233 -17.51 -13.28 4.77
C GLN A 233 -16.19 -13.35 3.98
N ALA A 234 -15.80 -14.54 3.52
CA ALA A 234 -14.51 -14.77 2.85
C ALA A 234 -14.25 -13.84 1.65
N SER A 235 -15.23 -13.62 0.77
CA SER A 235 -15.03 -12.72 -0.37
C SER A 235 -14.99 -11.23 0.02
N GLN A 236 -15.62 -10.84 1.13
CA GLN A 236 -15.48 -9.47 1.66
C GLN A 236 -14.09 -9.26 2.28
N ILE A 237 -13.51 -10.30 2.91
CA ILE A 237 -12.11 -10.27 3.37
C ILE A 237 -11.17 -9.98 2.20
N GLU A 238 -11.28 -10.71 1.10
CA GLU A 238 -10.45 -10.46 -0.09
C GLU A 238 -10.67 -9.05 -0.64
N LEU A 239 -11.93 -8.61 -0.78
CA LEU A 239 -12.26 -7.27 -1.26
C LEU A 239 -11.59 -6.18 -0.41
N LEU A 240 -11.65 -6.31 0.91
CA LEU A 240 -11.05 -5.34 1.83
C LEU A 240 -9.52 -5.37 1.76
N ILE A 241 -8.91 -6.57 1.72
CA ILE A 241 -7.44 -6.74 1.61
C ILE A 241 -6.92 -6.12 0.31
N VAL A 242 -7.54 -6.40 -0.83
CA VAL A 242 -7.09 -5.84 -2.14
C VAL A 242 -7.30 -4.33 -2.25
N ASN A 243 -8.14 -3.75 -1.38
CA ASN A 243 -8.31 -2.30 -1.23
C ASN A 243 -7.50 -1.71 -0.07
N GLY A 244 -6.62 -2.48 0.56
CA GLY A 244 -5.67 -1.98 1.56
C GLY A 244 -6.16 -1.99 3.00
N ALA A 245 -7.07 -2.89 3.38
CA ALA A 245 -7.40 -3.10 4.79
C ALA A 245 -6.21 -3.65 5.58
N ASP A 246 -5.99 -3.13 6.79
CA ASP A 246 -4.96 -3.57 7.71
C ASP A 246 -5.35 -4.89 8.37
N ILE A 247 -4.63 -5.93 7.96
CA ILE A 247 -4.80 -7.29 8.45
C ILE A 247 -4.44 -7.40 9.94
N ASN A 248 -3.64 -6.48 10.48
CA ASN A 248 -3.21 -6.46 11.88
C ASN A 248 -3.93 -5.40 12.72
N ALA A 249 -4.99 -4.76 12.19
CA ALA A 249 -5.77 -3.79 12.95
C ALA A 249 -6.24 -4.40 14.27
N ILE A 250 -6.31 -3.60 15.33
CA ILE A 250 -6.75 -4.06 16.65
C ILE A 250 -8.14 -3.47 16.95
N ASP A 251 -9.09 -4.31 17.36
CA ASP A 251 -10.43 -3.90 17.76
C ASP A 251 -10.46 -3.37 19.22
N GLY A 252 -11.66 -2.96 19.67
CA GLY A 252 -11.88 -2.47 21.02
C GLY A 252 -11.59 -3.45 22.15
N ASN A 253 -11.52 -4.75 21.84
CA ASN A 253 -11.19 -5.82 22.78
C ASN A 253 -9.71 -6.22 22.73
N GLY A 254 -8.90 -5.53 21.91
CA GLY A 254 -7.50 -5.89 21.72
C GLY A 254 -7.27 -7.04 20.75
N LEU A 255 -8.29 -7.44 19.96
CA LEU A 255 -8.21 -8.56 19.03
C LEU A 255 -7.95 -8.11 17.60
N THR A 256 -7.19 -8.92 16.86
CA THR A 256 -7.01 -8.82 15.41
C THR A 256 -8.19 -9.45 14.64
N PRO A 257 -8.38 -9.15 13.35
CA PRO A 257 -9.36 -9.84 12.51
C PRO A 257 -9.15 -11.36 12.49
N LEU A 258 -7.89 -11.81 12.53
CA LEU A 258 -7.52 -13.22 12.63
C LEU A 258 -8.07 -13.86 13.90
N GLU A 259 -7.87 -13.22 15.04
CA GLU A 259 -8.36 -13.71 16.33
C GLU A 259 -9.88 -13.69 16.41
N VAL A 260 -10.53 -12.66 15.84
CA VAL A 260 -11.99 -12.60 15.71
C VAL A 260 -12.52 -13.75 14.85
N ALA A 261 -11.87 -14.07 13.73
CA ALA A 261 -12.26 -15.22 12.89
C ALA A 261 -12.15 -16.54 13.68
N LYS A 262 -11.05 -16.73 14.43
CA LYS A 262 -10.86 -17.91 15.29
C LYS A 262 -11.93 -18.01 16.38
N ALA A 263 -12.22 -16.91 17.08
CA ALA A 263 -13.22 -16.86 18.14
C ALA A 263 -14.64 -17.20 17.65
N ASN A 264 -14.93 -16.97 16.37
CA ASN A 264 -16.22 -17.30 15.74
C ASN A 264 -16.18 -18.61 14.92
N ASN A 265 -15.13 -19.43 15.07
CA ASN A 265 -14.94 -20.72 14.38
C ASN A 265 -14.90 -20.63 12.84
N HIS A 266 -14.44 -19.49 12.29
CA HIS A 266 -14.25 -19.30 10.85
C HIS A 266 -12.84 -19.68 10.42
N ASN A 267 -12.50 -20.97 10.53
CA ASN A 267 -11.15 -21.49 10.32
C ASN A 267 -10.55 -21.16 8.95
N ILE A 268 -11.34 -21.27 7.88
CA ILE A 268 -10.89 -20.94 6.51
C ILE A 268 -10.49 -19.45 6.40
N ILE A 269 -11.22 -18.56 7.07
CA ILE A 269 -10.89 -17.13 7.10
C ILE A 269 -9.68 -16.88 7.96
N ALA A 270 -9.56 -17.56 9.11
CA ALA A 270 -8.39 -17.44 9.97
C ALA A 270 -7.11 -17.88 9.22
N GLU A 271 -7.16 -19.01 8.50
CA GLU A 271 -6.04 -19.47 7.67
C GLU A 271 -5.70 -18.45 6.58
N ARG A 272 -6.71 -17.96 5.84
CA ARG A 272 -6.47 -16.96 4.80
C ARG A 272 -5.90 -15.64 5.34
N LEU A 273 -6.40 -15.15 6.48
CA LEU A 273 -5.88 -13.94 7.13
C LEU A 273 -4.42 -14.15 7.57
N LEU A 274 -4.09 -15.33 8.11
CA LEU A 274 -2.72 -15.67 8.46
C LEU A 274 -1.81 -15.70 7.23
N ASP A 275 -2.25 -16.32 6.14
CA ASP A 275 -1.52 -16.32 4.88
C ASP A 275 -1.33 -14.91 4.31
N ALA A 276 -2.37 -14.07 4.40
CA ALA A 276 -2.31 -12.68 3.94
C ALA A 276 -1.25 -11.86 4.70
N MET A 277 -0.98 -12.18 5.97
CA MET A 277 0.06 -11.50 6.77
C MET A 277 1.48 -11.72 6.22
N TYR A 278 1.69 -12.84 5.51
CA TYR A 278 3.00 -13.28 5.01
C TYR A 278 3.06 -13.36 3.48
N GLU A 279 1.99 -12.99 2.77
CA GLU A 279 1.87 -13.09 1.32
C GLU A 279 3.08 -12.48 0.58
N VAL A 280 3.60 -11.37 1.07
CA VAL A 280 4.77 -10.68 0.50
C VAL A 280 6.03 -11.56 0.59
N THR A 281 6.35 -12.05 1.79
CA THR A 281 7.53 -12.89 2.03
C THR A 281 7.39 -14.24 1.36
N ASP A 282 6.20 -14.82 1.37
CA ASP A 282 5.92 -16.12 0.75
C ASP A 282 6.13 -16.06 -0.75
N ARG A 283 5.63 -15.00 -1.39
CA ARG A 283 5.81 -14.81 -2.83
C ARG A 283 7.29 -14.69 -3.20
N ILE A 284 8.07 -13.94 -2.42
CA ILE A 284 9.51 -13.83 -2.61
C ILE A 284 10.21 -15.20 -2.42
N ILE A 285 9.85 -15.95 -1.39
CA ILE A 285 10.39 -17.31 -1.14
C ILE A 285 10.09 -18.24 -2.31
N MET A 286 8.84 -18.27 -2.79
CA MET A 286 8.42 -19.10 -3.91
C MET A 286 9.12 -18.71 -5.21
N PHE A 287 9.31 -17.41 -5.46
CA PHE A 287 10.05 -16.92 -6.62
C PHE A 287 11.51 -17.39 -6.64
N LEU A 288 12.13 -17.53 -5.46
CA LEU A 288 13.48 -18.10 -5.30
C LEU A 288 13.53 -19.63 -5.43
N GLY A 289 12.40 -20.29 -5.76
CA GLY A 289 12.29 -21.75 -5.83
C GLY A 289 12.06 -22.43 -4.48
N GLY A 290 11.78 -21.64 -3.43
CA GLY A 290 11.38 -22.16 -2.13
C GLY A 290 9.94 -22.70 -2.12
N LYS A 291 9.57 -23.33 -1.01
CA LYS A 291 8.18 -23.74 -0.75
C LYS A 291 7.50 -22.69 0.12
N LYS A 292 6.19 -22.47 -0.08
CA LYS A 292 5.37 -21.65 0.83
C LYS A 292 5.55 -22.17 2.27
N PRO A 293 5.90 -21.32 3.24
CA PRO A 293 6.00 -21.72 4.65
C PRO A 293 4.67 -22.26 5.18
N ASP A 294 4.73 -23.17 6.16
CA ASP A 294 3.54 -23.61 6.88
C ASP A 294 3.32 -22.70 8.10
N HIS A 295 2.51 -21.67 7.92
CA HIS A 295 2.22 -20.72 8.98
C HIS A 295 1.45 -21.34 10.16
N THR A 296 0.74 -22.45 9.96
CA THR A 296 0.00 -23.11 11.05
C THR A 296 0.94 -23.76 12.07
N SER A 297 2.13 -24.18 11.62
CA SER A 297 3.20 -24.72 12.47
C SER A 297 4.00 -23.65 13.22
N GLY A 298 3.71 -22.36 13.01
CA GLY A 298 4.50 -21.24 13.53
C GLY A 298 5.78 -20.95 12.73
N ASN A 299 6.05 -21.72 11.68
CA ASN A 299 7.19 -21.48 10.78
C ASN A 299 6.79 -20.53 9.65
N HIS A 300 6.89 -19.24 9.91
CA HIS A 300 6.42 -18.21 8.97
C HIS A 300 7.45 -17.75 7.92
N LEU A 301 8.71 -18.17 8.03
CA LEU A 301 9.78 -17.69 7.14
C LEU A 301 10.82 -18.79 6.89
N VAL A 302 10.81 -19.35 5.68
CA VAL A 302 11.71 -20.43 5.24
C VAL A 302 12.53 -19.94 4.06
N ILE A 303 13.79 -19.57 4.31
CA ILE A 303 14.69 -19.01 3.28
C ILE A 303 15.39 -20.18 2.58
N PRO A 304 15.31 -20.30 1.24
CA PRO A 304 16.04 -21.31 0.49
C PRO A 304 17.55 -21.20 0.70
N GLU A 305 18.25 -22.33 0.81
CA GLU A 305 19.71 -22.35 0.91
C GLU A 305 20.32 -21.83 -0.39
N THR A 306 21.12 -20.76 -0.28
CA THR A 306 21.93 -20.27 -1.40
C THR A 306 23.26 -21.00 -1.41
N ALA A 307 23.74 -21.40 -2.59
CA ALA A 307 25.10 -21.91 -2.75
C ALA A 307 26.12 -20.93 -2.12
N ASN A 308 27.05 -21.46 -1.33
CA ASN A 308 28.13 -20.68 -0.72
C ASN A 308 29.04 -20.12 -1.82
N THR A 309 28.74 -18.91 -2.29
CA THR A 309 29.64 -18.12 -3.13
C THR A 309 30.44 -17.16 -2.26
N GLU A 310 31.69 -16.92 -2.65
CA GLU A 310 32.52 -15.88 -2.05
C GLU A 310 31.76 -14.55 -1.99
N ILE A 311 31.69 -13.98 -0.79
CA ILE A 311 30.98 -12.73 -0.54
C ILE A 311 31.96 -11.60 -0.89
N SER A 312 31.63 -10.80 -1.91
CA SER A 312 32.45 -9.62 -2.23
C SER A 312 32.36 -8.56 -1.13
N GLU A 313 33.39 -7.71 -1.07
CA GLU A 313 33.40 -6.56 -0.15
C GLU A 313 32.22 -5.62 -0.41
N GLN A 314 31.92 -5.34 -1.69
CA GLN A 314 30.79 -4.50 -2.07
C GLN A 314 29.44 -5.09 -1.60
N LEU A 315 29.27 -6.42 -1.68
CA LEU A 315 28.07 -7.08 -1.20
C LEU A 315 27.94 -7.00 0.33
N THR A 316 29.06 -7.10 1.04
CA THR A 316 29.10 -6.93 2.50
C THR A 316 28.68 -5.51 2.90
N ILE A 317 29.20 -4.49 2.21
CA ILE A 317 28.82 -3.09 2.44
C ILE A 317 27.33 -2.89 2.17
N ALA A 318 26.80 -3.43 1.06
CA ALA A 318 25.38 -3.32 0.73
C ALA A 318 24.48 -3.96 1.79
N ARG A 319 24.84 -5.15 2.30
CA ARG A 319 24.12 -5.82 3.40
C ARG A 319 24.13 -5.01 4.69
N ASN A 320 25.27 -4.42 5.04
CA ASN A 320 25.38 -3.58 6.22
C ASN A 320 24.49 -2.33 6.09
N ARG A 321 24.45 -1.71 4.90
CA ARG A 321 23.54 -0.58 4.61
C ARG A 321 22.06 -1.00 4.72
N LEU A 322 21.69 -2.18 4.22
CA LEU A 322 20.31 -2.69 4.32
C LEU A 322 19.87 -2.87 5.79
N GLN A 323 20.75 -3.38 6.65
CA GLN A 323 20.41 -3.67 8.06
C GLN A 323 20.13 -2.42 8.90
N VAL A 324 20.70 -1.27 8.52
CA VAL A 324 20.49 0.01 9.22
C VAL A 324 19.26 0.79 8.72
N VAL A 325 18.61 0.33 7.64
CA VAL A 325 17.39 0.96 7.11
C VAL A 325 16.27 0.90 8.16
N PRO A 326 15.53 1.99 8.42
CA PRO A 326 14.35 1.97 9.30
C PRO A 326 13.26 1.01 8.81
N ASN A 327 12.45 0.45 9.71
CA ASN A 327 11.43 -0.56 9.35
C ASN A 327 10.50 -0.07 8.24
N LYS A 328 10.03 1.18 8.33
CA LYS A 328 9.13 1.77 7.33
C LYS A 328 9.76 1.76 5.92
N MET A 329 10.98 2.25 5.80
CA MET A 329 11.72 2.29 4.53
C MET A 329 12.07 0.88 4.03
N PHE A 330 12.39 -0.03 4.95
CA PHE A 330 12.67 -1.42 4.62
C PHE A 330 11.43 -2.13 4.05
N GLU A 331 10.27 -1.95 4.69
CA GLU A 331 9.00 -2.47 4.22
C GLU A 331 8.62 -1.91 2.84
N GLU A 332 8.85 -0.62 2.61
CA GLU A 332 8.65 0.01 1.30
C GLU A 332 9.52 -0.61 0.21
N LEU A 333 10.80 -0.88 0.52
CA LEU A 333 11.70 -1.61 -0.37
C LEU A 333 11.20 -3.04 -0.64
N VAL A 334 10.72 -3.75 0.37
CA VAL A 334 10.17 -5.11 0.21
C VAL A 334 8.96 -5.10 -0.72
N MET A 335 8.08 -4.09 -0.61
CA MET A 335 6.95 -3.94 -1.53
C MET A 335 7.39 -3.62 -2.96
N ASP A 336 8.43 -2.80 -3.14
CA ASP A 336 8.98 -2.53 -4.47
C ASP A 336 9.60 -3.80 -5.10
N LEU A 337 10.22 -4.67 -4.29
CA LEU A 337 10.70 -5.99 -4.72
C LEU A 337 9.57 -6.97 -5.04
N TYR A 338 8.50 -6.96 -4.25
CA TYR A 338 7.30 -7.74 -4.53
C TYR A 338 6.67 -7.37 -5.88
N ASP A 339 6.56 -6.07 -6.16
CA ASP A 339 6.07 -5.57 -7.45
C ASP A 339 6.94 -6.08 -8.61
N GLU A 340 8.27 -6.07 -8.45
CA GLU A 340 9.19 -6.56 -9.48
C GLU A 340 9.12 -8.08 -9.65
N VAL A 341 8.94 -8.85 -8.57
CA VAL A 341 8.67 -10.29 -8.63
C VAL A 341 7.39 -10.54 -9.44
N ASP A 342 6.29 -9.85 -9.12
CA ASP A 342 5.03 -9.96 -9.84
C ASP A 342 5.18 -9.62 -11.32
N ARG A 343 5.91 -8.54 -11.65
CA ARG A 343 6.20 -8.16 -13.03
C ARG A 343 6.97 -9.26 -13.76
N ARG A 344 8.07 -9.77 -13.20
CA ARG A 344 8.91 -10.81 -13.85
C ARG A 344 8.13 -12.11 -14.08
N GLU A 345 7.31 -12.54 -13.13
CA GLU A 345 6.44 -13.70 -13.28
C GLU A 345 5.39 -13.48 -14.39
N ASN A 346 4.73 -12.32 -14.38
CA ASN A 346 3.74 -11.97 -15.39
C ASN A 346 4.36 -11.86 -16.79
N GLU A 347 5.57 -11.30 -16.94
CA GLU A 347 6.29 -11.27 -18.22
C GLU A 347 6.63 -12.68 -18.72
N ALA A 348 7.04 -13.59 -17.81
CA ALA A 348 7.34 -14.97 -18.17
C ALA A 348 6.10 -15.70 -18.70
N ILE A 349 4.95 -15.54 -18.04
CA ILE A 349 3.66 -16.08 -18.51
C ILE A 349 3.24 -15.41 -19.82
N TRP A 350 3.41 -14.10 -19.94
CA TRP A 350 3.03 -13.36 -21.15
C TRP A 350 3.81 -13.86 -22.38
N ALA A 351 5.11 -14.08 -22.21
CA ALA A 351 6.01 -14.58 -23.26
C ALA A 351 5.62 -15.99 -23.78
N THR A 352 4.97 -16.82 -22.95
CA THR A 352 4.51 -18.16 -23.36
C THR A 352 3.05 -18.17 -23.86
N SER A 353 2.26 -17.14 -23.52
CA SER A 353 0.80 -17.14 -23.74
C SER A 353 0.36 -16.62 -25.12
N THR A 354 1.22 -15.91 -25.86
CA THR A 354 0.82 -15.20 -27.09
C THR A 354 1.70 -15.57 -28.28
N LEU A 355 1.06 -15.99 -29.38
CA LEU A 355 1.73 -16.45 -30.61
C LEU A 355 2.14 -15.32 -31.59
N ASN A 356 1.83 -14.04 -31.29
CA ASN A 356 2.03 -12.92 -32.23
C ASN A 356 3.06 -11.89 -31.71
N ALA A 357 3.86 -11.37 -32.64
CA ALA A 357 5.09 -10.60 -32.40
C ALA A 357 4.91 -9.08 -32.16
N GLU A 358 3.68 -8.53 -32.16
CA GLU A 358 3.42 -7.10 -31.91
C GLU A 358 3.31 -6.77 -30.40
N ASN A 359 4.14 -7.42 -29.58
CA ASN A 359 3.99 -7.46 -28.13
C ASN A 359 4.55 -6.22 -27.43
N VAL A 360 3.69 -5.50 -26.72
CA VAL A 360 4.08 -4.47 -25.74
C VAL A 360 4.61 -5.19 -24.49
N ALA A 361 5.92 -5.47 -24.47
CA ALA A 361 6.62 -5.88 -23.26
C ALA A 361 6.58 -4.75 -22.22
N VAL A 362 6.54 -5.10 -20.94
CA VAL A 362 6.64 -4.13 -19.84
C VAL A 362 8.05 -4.28 -19.23
N PRO A 363 9.06 -3.57 -19.77
CA PRO A 363 10.47 -3.85 -19.47
C PRO A 363 10.85 -3.54 -18.01
N PHE A 364 10.12 -2.64 -17.36
CA PHE A 364 10.32 -2.23 -15.99
C PHE A 364 8.98 -1.84 -15.35
N LEU A 365 8.95 -1.68 -14.03
CA LEU A 365 7.74 -1.28 -13.31
C LEU A 365 7.16 0.04 -13.84
N PRO A 366 5.86 0.10 -14.20
CA PRO A 366 5.21 1.35 -14.56
C PRO A 366 5.32 2.41 -13.46
N ALA A 367 5.43 3.67 -13.87
CA ALA A 367 5.49 4.78 -12.93
C ALA A 367 4.18 4.88 -12.14
N ASN A 368 4.31 5.11 -10.84
CA ASN A 368 3.20 5.35 -9.93
C ASN A 368 3.16 6.85 -9.58
N PRO A 369 2.11 7.59 -9.98
CA PRO A 369 2.00 9.03 -9.71
C PRO A 369 1.99 9.40 -8.21
N PHE A 370 1.69 8.45 -7.34
CA PHE A 370 1.62 8.66 -5.88
C PHE A 370 2.97 8.47 -5.17
N LEU A 371 4.02 8.08 -5.91
CA LEU A 371 5.38 7.93 -5.41
C LEU A 371 6.28 9.05 -5.97
N SER A 372 7.30 9.43 -5.21
CA SER A 372 8.30 10.40 -5.68
C SER A 372 9.02 9.91 -6.94
N ALA A 373 9.56 10.85 -7.72
CA ALA A 373 10.35 10.52 -8.91
C ALA A 373 11.54 9.60 -8.55
N THR A 374 12.21 9.86 -7.43
CA THR A 374 13.32 9.05 -6.93
C THR A 374 12.89 7.61 -6.61
N ARG A 375 11.74 7.42 -5.96
CA ARG A 375 11.22 6.08 -5.66
C ARG A 375 10.81 5.33 -6.93
N ASN A 376 10.16 6.01 -7.87
CA ASN A 376 9.86 5.44 -9.19
C ASN A 376 11.12 5.02 -9.93
N GLN A 377 12.16 5.86 -9.92
CA GLN A 377 13.45 5.54 -10.52
C GLN A 377 14.09 4.31 -9.84
N GLY A 378 14.05 4.22 -8.51
CA GLY A 378 14.51 3.06 -7.75
C GLY A 378 13.80 1.76 -8.16
N ARG A 379 12.47 1.78 -8.22
CA ARG A 379 11.63 0.67 -8.69
C ARG A 379 11.99 0.22 -10.10
N GLN A 380 12.18 1.15 -11.03
CA GLN A 380 12.53 0.84 -12.42
C GLN A 380 13.95 0.27 -12.56
N LYS A 381 14.89 0.72 -11.72
CA LYS A 381 16.26 0.17 -11.68
C LYS A 381 16.31 -1.31 -11.30
N LEU A 382 15.32 -1.83 -10.56
CA LEU A 382 15.23 -3.26 -10.22
C LEU A 382 15.19 -4.17 -11.46
N ALA A 383 14.65 -3.68 -12.58
CA ALA A 383 14.62 -4.43 -13.84
C ALA A 383 16.02 -4.67 -14.45
N ARG A 384 17.03 -3.87 -14.06
CA ARG A 384 18.41 -4.02 -14.55
C ARG A 384 19.17 -5.16 -13.87
N PHE A 385 18.69 -5.63 -12.72
CA PHE A 385 19.33 -6.72 -11.99
C PHE A 385 19.21 -8.02 -12.81
N SER A 386 20.35 -8.67 -13.02
CA SER A 386 20.39 -10.04 -13.55
C SER A 386 19.59 -10.98 -12.64
N ARG A 387 19.26 -12.18 -13.13
CA ARG A 387 18.55 -13.18 -12.32
C ARG A 387 19.29 -13.50 -11.01
N LYS A 388 20.64 -13.59 -11.08
CA LYS A 388 21.49 -13.90 -9.92
C LYS A 388 21.53 -12.74 -8.92
N GLU A 389 21.73 -11.51 -9.38
CA GLU A 389 21.77 -10.33 -8.51
C GLU A 389 20.42 -10.09 -7.83
N PHE A 390 19.32 -10.20 -8.60
CA PHE A 390 17.97 -10.02 -8.06
C PHE A 390 17.65 -11.09 -7.01
N ALA A 391 17.99 -12.36 -7.29
CA ALA A 391 17.83 -13.44 -6.32
C ALA A 391 18.64 -13.18 -5.03
N GLY A 392 19.89 -12.70 -5.16
CA GLY A 392 20.72 -12.32 -4.01
C GLY A 392 20.08 -11.21 -3.16
N LEU A 393 19.56 -10.16 -3.79
CA LEU A 393 18.87 -9.07 -3.10
C LEU A 393 17.61 -9.56 -2.36
N LEU A 394 16.81 -10.42 -3.01
CA LEU A 394 15.63 -11.03 -2.38
C LEU A 394 16.02 -11.88 -1.16
N THR A 395 17.06 -12.72 -1.28
CA THR A 395 17.58 -13.51 -0.16
C THR A 395 18.06 -12.62 0.99
N ASP A 396 18.77 -11.54 0.70
CA ASP A 396 19.29 -10.61 1.71
C ASP A 396 18.15 -9.91 2.46
N VAL A 397 17.10 -9.49 1.75
CA VAL A 397 15.89 -8.90 2.36
C VAL A 397 15.15 -9.92 3.23
N LEU A 398 15.00 -11.17 2.79
CA LEU A 398 14.41 -12.22 3.64
C LEU A 398 15.26 -12.49 4.89
N CYS A 399 16.58 -12.46 4.77
CA CYS A 399 17.48 -12.64 5.91
C CYS A 399 17.35 -11.48 6.90
N ASP A 400 17.26 -10.24 6.42
CA ASP A 400 17.06 -9.06 7.27
C ASP A 400 15.66 -9.04 7.89
N ALA A 401 14.63 -9.48 7.17
CA ALA A 401 13.28 -9.68 7.69
C ALA A 401 13.28 -10.64 8.89
N ARG A 402 13.97 -11.77 8.77
CA ARG A 402 14.15 -12.75 9.85
C ARG A 402 14.84 -12.13 11.07
N ARG A 403 15.91 -11.36 10.84
CA ARG A 403 16.65 -10.66 11.91
C ARG A 403 15.75 -9.67 12.64
N ARG A 404 15.03 -8.83 11.90
CA ARG A 404 14.07 -7.86 12.43
C ARG A 404 12.95 -8.51 13.23
N GLN A 405 12.41 -9.64 12.76
CA GLN A 405 11.41 -10.42 13.49
C GLN A 405 11.96 -10.95 14.83
N LYS A 406 13.17 -11.52 14.83
CA LYS A 406 13.82 -11.98 16.07
C LYS A 406 14.00 -10.85 17.07
N ILE A 407 14.46 -9.68 16.63
CA ILE A 407 14.64 -8.50 17.49
C ILE A 407 13.29 -8.04 18.07
N ALA A 408 12.22 -8.06 17.28
CA ALA A 408 10.88 -7.70 17.77
C ALA A 408 10.38 -8.67 18.85
N ASN A 409 10.60 -9.97 18.68
CA ASN A 409 10.18 -11.01 19.64
C ASN A 409 10.96 -10.96 20.98
N LEU A 410 12.12 -10.30 21.02
CA LEU A 410 12.93 -10.15 22.23
C LEU A 410 12.52 -8.94 23.08
N ARG A 411 11.61 -8.08 22.62
CA ARG A 411 11.14 -6.93 23.41
C ARG A 411 10.14 -7.39 24.49
N PRO A 412 10.30 -6.97 25.77
CA PRO A 412 9.35 -7.31 26.83
C PRO A 412 7.95 -6.78 26.55
N LEU A 413 6.91 -7.59 26.84
CA LEU A 413 5.49 -7.24 26.67
C LEU A 413 4.98 -6.12 27.60
N ASP A 414 5.78 -5.66 28.57
CA ASP A 414 5.33 -4.76 29.65
C ASP A 414 5.46 -3.26 29.35
N THR A 415 5.72 -2.89 28.09
CA THR A 415 5.56 -1.48 27.68
C THR A 415 4.26 -1.36 26.90
N PRO A 416 3.22 -0.67 27.42
CA PRO A 416 2.07 -0.37 26.59
C PRO A 416 2.58 0.39 25.37
N ASN A 417 2.22 -0.10 24.20
CA ASN A 417 2.64 0.42 22.91
C ASN A 417 2.06 1.83 22.74
N LEU A 418 2.72 2.84 23.34
CA LEU A 418 2.28 4.23 23.31
C LEU A 418 2.30 4.82 21.89
N ASN A 419 2.92 4.11 20.94
CA ASN A 419 2.91 4.43 19.52
C ASN A 419 1.67 3.94 18.77
N SER A 420 0.74 3.24 19.42
CA SER A 420 -0.54 2.82 18.81
C SER A 420 -1.75 3.62 19.29
N PHE A 421 -1.57 4.61 20.17
CA PHE A 421 -2.62 5.52 20.64
C PHE A 421 -2.70 6.84 19.86
N TYR A 422 -1.89 7.03 18.81
CA TYR A 422 -1.98 8.21 17.97
C TYR A 422 -2.96 7.99 16.82
N HIS A 423 -4.20 8.41 17.07
CA HIS A 423 -5.22 8.63 16.05
C HIS A 423 -4.73 9.65 15.01
N PRO A 424 -4.85 9.39 13.69
CA PRO A 424 -4.56 10.38 12.65
C PRO A 424 -5.56 11.54 12.59
N SER A 425 -6.61 11.54 13.41
CA SER A 425 -7.77 12.43 13.25
C SER A 425 -7.66 13.77 13.99
N LEU A 426 -6.55 14.06 14.69
CA LEU A 426 -6.36 15.29 15.47
C LEU A 426 -5.01 16.00 15.23
N LEU A 427 -4.37 15.78 14.08
CA LEU A 427 -3.25 16.63 13.67
C LEU A 427 -3.82 17.87 12.97
N ASN A 428 -3.79 18.98 13.69
CA ASN A 428 -3.91 20.33 13.15
C ASN A 428 -2.82 20.49 12.06
N GLU A 429 -3.19 20.82 10.83
CA GLU A 429 -2.32 20.79 9.63
C GLU A 429 -1.16 21.82 9.61
N ASN A 430 -0.72 22.37 10.75
CA ASN A 430 0.19 23.52 10.77
C ASN A 430 1.59 23.28 11.36
N GLU A 431 2.07 22.05 11.61
CA GLU A 431 3.44 21.83 12.14
C GLU A 431 4.23 20.65 11.54
N LEU A 432 4.07 20.37 10.24
CA LEU A 432 5.01 19.50 9.50
C LEU A 432 5.42 20.11 8.17
N GLU A 433 5.92 21.35 8.21
CA GLU A 433 6.86 21.85 7.20
C GLU A 433 8.29 21.63 7.72
N LEU A 434 8.82 20.42 7.53
CA LEU A 434 10.27 20.26 7.41
C LEU A 434 10.57 20.38 5.92
N SER A 435 11.13 21.54 5.54
CA SER A 435 11.43 21.95 4.18
C SER A 435 12.26 20.89 3.44
N ASP A 436 11.76 20.48 2.28
CA ASP A 436 12.33 19.50 1.35
C ASP A 436 13.39 20.12 0.41
N ASP A 437 14.12 21.15 0.87
CA ASP A 437 15.02 21.98 0.04
C ASP A 437 16.48 22.01 0.54
N GLU A 438 17.09 20.84 0.74
CA GLU A 438 18.56 20.75 0.64
C GLU A 438 18.97 19.71 -0.43
N PRO A 439 19.55 20.14 -1.56
CA PRO A 439 20.16 19.21 -2.49
C PRO A 439 21.44 18.66 -1.86
N ILE A 440 21.42 17.36 -1.52
CA ILE A 440 22.65 16.62 -1.23
C ILE A 440 23.46 16.60 -2.52
N TYR A 441 24.51 17.43 -2.55
CA TYR A 441 25.48 17.50 -3.64
C TYR A 441 26.23 16.17 -3.69
N ASP A 442 25.85 15.29 -4.61
CA ASP A 442 26.65 14.12 -5.00
C ASP A 442 27.77 14.63 -5.90
N PRO A 443 29.06 14.47 -5.56
CA PRO A 443 30.13 14.78 -6.49
C PRO A 443 29.97 13.88 -7.70
N VAL A 444 29.49 14.47 -8.79
CA VAL A 444 29.47 13.85 -10.11
C VAL A 444 30.88 13.31 -10.36
N ALA A 445 31.01 11.99 -10.54
CA ALA A 445 32.23 11.39 -11.04
C ALA A 445 32.58 12.11 -12.34
N SER A 446 33.66 12.91 -12.33
CA SER A 446 34.22 13.48 -13.55
C SER A 446 34.67 12.32 -14.45
N ASP A 447 34.30 12.38 -15.73
CA ASP A 447 34.62 11.40 -16.78
C ASP A 447 36.15 11.27 -17.09
N ASP A 448 37.04 11.70 -16.20
CA ASP A 448 38.50 11.77 -16.42
C ASP A 448 39.30 10.57 -15.89
N ASP A 449 38.68 9.57 -15.25
CA ASP A 449 39.42 8.41 -14.69
C ASP A 449 39.51 7.17 -15.63
N TYR A 450 39.23 7.34 -16.92
CA TYR A 450 39.48 6.29 -17.92
C TYR A 450 40.84 6.46 -18.63
N ALA A 451 41.93 6.28 -17.90
CA ALA A 451 43.24 6.04 -18.51
C ALA A 451 43.51 4.51 -18.57
N PRO A 452 43.70 3.92 -19.77
CA PRO A 452 44.05 2.51 -19.89
C PRO A 452 45.51 2.29 -19.48
N VAL A 453 45.75 1.47 -18.44
CA VAL A 453 47.10 1.12 -17.99
C VAL A 453 47.69 0.05 -18.91
N PRO A 454 48.89 0.27 -19.51
CA PRO A 454 49.57 -0.73 -20.33
C PRO A 454 50.27 -1.79 -19.46
N PRO A 455 50.50 -3.01 -19.97
CA PRO A 455 51.19 -4.05 -19.22
C PRO A 455 52.70 -3.81 -19.25
N ILE A 456 53.44 -4.17 -18.19
CA ILE A 456 54.71 -4.92 -18.23
C ILE A 456 55.41 -5.02 -16.85
N ALA A 457 56.02 -6.20 -16.67
CA ALA A 457 57.21 -6.58 -15.87
C ALA A 457 57.11 -6.82 -14.36
N GLN A 458 57.32 -8.10 -14.04
CA GLN A 458 57.89 -8.62 -12.80
C GLN A 458 59.19 -7.90 -12.43
N GLN A 459 59.27 -7.37 -11.21
CA GLN A 459 60.54 -7.24 -10.48
C GLN A 459 60.33 -7.61 -9.01
N ALA A 460 61.36 -8.25 -8.46
CA ALA A 460 61.33 -9.08 -7.28
C ALA A 460 61.41 -8.32 -5.94
N ILE A 461 60.77 -8.94 -4.97
CA ILE A 461 60.94 -8.97 -3.50
C ILE A 461 62.15 -8.20 -2.92
N VAL A 462 61.85 -7.33 -1.94
CA VAL A 462 62.72 -7.10 -0.77
C VAL A 462 61.85 -7.26 0.49
N HIS A 463 62.19 -8.25 1.31
CA HIS A 463 61.59 -8.50 2.62
C HIS A 463 61.97 -7.41 3.62
N GLN A 464 60.97 -6.83 4.30
CA GLN A 464 61.13 -6.25 5.63
C GLN A 464 60.16 -6.94 6.59
N THR A 465 60.67 -7.22 7.79
CA THR A 465 60.09 -8.04 8.86
C THR A 465 58.92 -7.37 9.59
N PRO A 466 58.01 -8.15 10.23
CA PRO A 466 56.78 -7.64 10.82
C PRO A 466 56.97 -7.19 12.28
N ASP A 467 56.84 -5.89 12.54
CA ASP A 467 56.77 -5.31 13.90
C ASP A 467 55.66 -4.24 13.97
N GLU A 468 54.42 -4.60 13.61
CA GLU A 468 53.26 -3.70 13.73
C GLU A 468 51.99 -4.40 14.26
N PRO A 469 51.94 -4.77 15.55
CA PRO A 469 50.65 -4.76 16.27
C PRO A 469 50.63 -3.87 17.51
N GLN A 470 51.81 -3.46 18.02
CA GLN A 470 51.89 -2.76 19.31
C GLN A 470 51.64 -1.25 19.20
N HIS A 471 51.97 -0.64 18.06
CA HIS A 471 51.82 0.80 17.84
C HIS A 471 50.35 1.22 17.61
N GLU A 472 49.59 0.42 16.85
CA GLU A 472 48.14 0.67 16.66
C GLU A 472 47.36 0.48 17.97
N VAL A 473 47.69 -0.55 18.75
CA VAL A 473 47.05 -0.80 20.05
C VAL A 473 47.32 0.35 21.04
N GLN A 474 48.54 0.89 21.07
CA GLN A 474 48.85 2.07 21.90
C GLN A 474 48.10 3.33 21.44
N THR A 475 47.92 3.49 20.14
CA THR A 475 47.18 4.62 19.56
C THR A 475 45.69 4.55 19.92
N LEU A 476 45.09 3.36 19.84
CA LEU A 476 43.70 3.12 20.23
C LEU A 476 43.47 3.30 21.73
N LEU A 477 44.41 2.85 22.57
CA LEU A 477 44.33 3.06 24.02
C LEU A 477 44.37 4.55 24.40
N ARG A 478 45.14 5.35 23.66
CA ARG A 478 45.19 6.81 23.84
C ARG A 478 43.85 7.46 23.48
N GLN A 479 43.27 7.10 22.32
CA GLN A 479 41.95 7.58 21.92
C GLN A 479 40.85 7.21 22.93
N ILE A 480 40.86 5.99 23.47
CA ILE A 480 39.87 5.56 24.47
C ILE A 480 39.97 6.41 25.75
N ASN A 481 41.18 6.77 26.18
CA ASN A 481 41.38 7.62 27.35
C ASN A 481 40.92 9.06 27.10
N ASP A 482 41.14 9.60 25.90
CA ASP A 482 40.65 10.93 25.51
C ASP A 482 39.11 10.97 25.49
N TYR A 483 38.46 9.94 24.94
CA TYR A 483 36.99 9.85 24.97
C TYR A 483 36.43 9.71 26.39
N LYS A 484 37.10 8.94 27.27
CA LYS A 484 36.70 8.87 28.69
C LYS A 484 36.79 10.21 29.39
N TYR A 485 37.82 11.00 29.10
CA TYR A 485 37.97 12.34 29.65
C TYR A 485 36.84 13.27 29.21
N VAL A 486 36.51 13.28 27.91
CA VAL A 486 35.40 14.09 27.35
C VAL A 486 34.06 13.69 27.95
N ILE A 487 33.79 12.39 28.09
CA ILE A 487 32.55 11.89 28.71
C ILE A 487 32.42 12.36 30.16
N ASN A 488 33.51 12.36 30.93
CA ASN A 488 33.49 12.84 32.31
C ASN A 488 33.24 14.35 32.39
N GLN A 489 33.79 15.14 31.48
CA GLN A 489 33.51 16.59 31.39
C GLN A 489 32.05 16.87 31.03
N LEU A 490 31.49 16.11 30.09
CA LEU A 490 30.06 16.22 29.73
C LEU A 490 29.16 15.84 30.90
N LYS A 491 29.48 14.78 31.65
CA LYS A 491 28.72 14.39 32.86
C LYS A 491 28.72 15.50 33.91
N SER A 492 29.87 16.10 34.19
CA SER A 492 29.96 17.23 35.14
C SER A 492 29.15 18.43 34.68
N THR A 493 29.13 18.71 33.37
CA THR A 493 28.34 19.81 32.79
C THR A 493 26.83 19.55 32.93
N VAL A 494 26.38 18.31 32.68
CA VAL A 494 24.98 17.91 32.84
C VAL A 494 24.53 17.98 34.30
N GLU A 495 25.36 17.55 35.25
CA GLU A 495 25.08 17.68 36.69
C GLU A 495 24.94 19.14 37.11
N LYS A 496 25.83 20.01 36.62
CA LYS A 496 25.77 21.45 36.88
C LYS A 496 24.46 22.05 36.34
N LEU A 497 24.14 21.80 35.08
CA LEU A 497 22.90 22.27 34.45
C LEU A 497 21.65 21.73 35.16
N SER A 498 21.69 20.49 35.64
CA SER A 498 20.59 19.91 36.42
C SER A 498 20.41 20.59 37.78
N SER A 499 21.51 20.97 38.44
CA SER A 499 21.46 21.71 39.70
C SER A 499 20.90 23.13 39.50
N GLU A 500 21.35 23.84 38.46
CA GLU A 500 20.86 25.18 38.10
C GLU A 500 19.37 25.14 37.74
N ASN A 501 18.92 24.12 36.99
CA ASN A 501 17.50 23.92 36.68
C ASN A 501 16.65 23.65 37.93
N SER A 502 17.19 22.92 38.91
CA SER A 502 16.49 22.66 40.16
C SER A 502 16.37 23.93 41.01
N GLU A 503 17.40 24.78 40.99
CA GLU A 503 17.40 26.08 41.67
C GLU A 503 16.47 27.10 40.99
N LEU A 504 16.38 27.09 39.66
CA LEU A 504 15.42 27.90 38.93
C LEU A 504 13.98 27.47 39.22
N LYS A 505 13.71 26.16 39.24
CA LYS A 505 12.38 25.62 39.60
C LYS A 505 11.97 26.01 41.01
N SER A 506 12.88 26.03 41.99
CA SER A 506 12.57 26.46 43.35
C SER A 506 12.27 27.96 43.43
N LYS A 507 12.98 28.80 42.66
CA LYS A 507 12.71 30.26 42.57
C LYS A 507 11.34 30.56 41.96
N PHE A 508 10.88 29.77 40.99
CA PHE A 508 9.52 29.90 40.44
C PHE A 508 8.43 29.40 41.39
N SER A 509 8.70 28.36 42.20
CA SER A 509 7.75 27.85 43.19
C SER A 509 7.53 28.80 44.38
N ASN A 510 8.48 29.69 44.68
CA ASN A 510 8.39 30.65 45.79
C ASN A 510 7.69 31.98 45.43
N ASN A 511 7.30 32.18 44.16
CA ASN A 511 6.68 33.43 43.67
C ASN A 511 5.21 33.26 43.23
N ALA A 512 4.50 32.22 43.67
CA ALA A 512 3.05 32.13 43.45
C ALA A 512 2.31 33.06 44.44
N PRO A 513 1.46 34.00 43.99
CA PRO A 513 0.69 34.85 44.90
C PRO A 513 -0.48 34.07 45.52
N VAL A 514 -0.68 34.33 46.80
CA VAL A 514 -1.73 33.79 47.66
C VAL A 514 -3.11 34.27 47.20
N ASP A 515 -4.04 33.31 47.23
CA ASP A 515 -5.49 33.39 47.09
C ASP A 515 -6.13 34.69 47.63
N CYS A 516 -6.99 35.32 46.84
CA CYS A 516 -7.96 36.30 47.32
C CYS A 516 -9.28 36.13 46.55
N THR A 517 -10.20 35.44 47.21
CA THR A 517 -11.63 35.38 46.94
C THR A 517 -12.24 36.78 46.85
N ILE A 518 -12.96 37.08 45.76
CA ILE A 518 -13.83 38.26 45.69
C ILE A 518 -15.27 37.81 45.42
N ASN A 519 -16.08 37.96 46.46
CA ASN A 519 -17.54 37.93 46.41
C ASN A 519 -18.06 39.17 45.67
N GLU A 520 -18.99 38.97 44.75
CA GLU A 520 -19.83 40.04 44.21
C GLU A 520 -20.86 40.48 45.27
N THR A 521 -20.74 41.72 45.74
CA THR A 521 -21.86 42.45 46.34
C THR A 521 -21.99 43.82 45.69
N VAL A 522 -23.13 44.00 45.05
CA VAL A 522 -23.70 45.21 44.43
C VAL A 522 -23.75 46.37 45.42
N VAL A 523 -23.23 47.54 45.03
CA VAL A 523 -23.63 48.84 45.60
C VAL A 523 -23.70 49.89 44.48
N HIS A 524 -24.89 50.46 44.31
CA HIS A 524 -25.20 51.68 43.59
C HIS A 524 -24.45 52.90 44.16
N HIS A 525 -23.94 53.80 43.31
CA HIS A 525 -24.37 55.20 43.33
C HIS A 525 -23.86 56.02 42.12
N ASP A 526 -24.69 56.99 41.80
CA ASP A 526 -24.70 57.96 40.71
C ASP A 526 -23.51 58.93 40.68
N ALA A 527 -23.25 59.50 39.49
CA ALA A 527 -23.38 60.94 39.18
C ALA A 527 -22.33 61.41 38.14
N LEU A 528 -22.75 61.48 36.86
CA LEU A 528 -22.92 62.68 36.02
C LEU A 528 -22.91 62.33 34.54
#